data_AF-A0ABD4W205-F1
#
_entry.id   AF-A0ABD4W205-F1
#
_cell.length_a   1.000
_cell.length_b   1.000
_cell.length_c   1.000
_cell.angle_alpha   90.00
_cell.angle_beta   90.00
_cell.angle_gamma   90.00
#
_symmetry.space_group_name_H-M   'P 1'
#
loop_
_entity.id
_entity.type
_entity.pdbx_description
1 polymer ?
#
loop_
_entity_poly.entity_id
_entity_poly.type
_entity_poly.pdbx_seq_one_letter_code
_entity_poly.pdbx_strand_id
1 'polypeptide(L)'
;MDNSNLLTYLEWRGDIPLEKSPFNEIDALVLAIFSYLNLEKYIPSGNKEVTVGEIAEKYFASSFTGLDASQYQELFHLMSEADRFKDARLSHFKNVLTDQCQFSALKIVLEDGTHYVAFRGTDDTLVGWREDFEISFKETKAQILGARYLKDLLSGDSADYILGGHSKGGNLAEYAALNLPEDYRARIKAVYTFDSPGLASEAGVDYNEDFLRRVLRRYVPEFSIIGRLFEPREVDPVIVYSTNGNIAQHDTYSWQIKGSHFVTRKRPNPQSRVYNQLINQWIGSASLEEREALTQDLFDALAASGSSKINQLAKNGFGGFGAILLSVTNSSRRTKFILGNLFSSIWQLIKNQQIGAALFSRDTMAGWLLVLLGIISLTAPNYAFKAFGVLAAVGGIIFSVNHILTVSVSAFKPQQKRFFLITYLVLFAVSIALLSSNQLLVFLAHYFLGAFLLFYAYGRSHKIILRRQTGVFRMIITGAEAVISFALGIIVIINPEYFNHQSIIEIGILLIIYGAFKLVAELFNHRPQMPKKHR
;
A
#
# COMPACT_ATOMS: atom_id res chain seq x y z
N MET A 1 -20.82 -4.78 -20.87
CA MET A 1 -20.61 -6.03 -20.12
C MET A 1 -21.30 -5.78 -18.79
N ASP A 2 -22.35 -6.53 -18.49
CA ASP A 2 -22.97 -6.46 -17.18
C ASP A 2 -21.89 -6.84 -16.14
N ASN A 3 -21.81 -6.06 -15.06
CA ASN A 3 -20.82 -6.24 -13.98
C ASN A 3 -21.19 -7.49 -13.17
N SER A 4 -20.93 -8.68 -13.71
CA SER A 4 -21.14 -9.94 -12.99
C SER A 4 -19.95 -10.21 -12.08
N ASN A 5 -20.18 -10.20 -10.77
CA ASN A 5 -19.21 -10.45 -9.71
C ASN A 5 -19.73 -11.49 -8.70
N LEU A 6 -19.02 -11.65 -7.57
CA LEU A 6 -19.32 -12.64 -6.54
C LEU A 6 -20.76 -12.54 -5.98
N LEU A 7 -21.27 -11.33 -5.80
CA LEU A 7 -22.62 -11.10 -5.27
C LEU A 7 -23.67 -11.50 -6.32
N THR A 8 -23.53 -11.03 -7.56
CA THR A 8 -24.45 -11.41 -8.64
C THR A 8 -24.40 -12.92 -8.96
N TYR A 9 -23.28 -13.58 -8.70
CA TYR A 9 -23.19 -15.05 -8.79
C TYR A 9 -24.11 -15.71 -7.76
N LEU A 10 -24.13 -15.23 -6.51
CA LEU A 10 -25.06 -15.75 -5.50
C LEU A 10 -26.52 -15.47 -5.87
N GLU A 11 -26.82 -14.30 -6.44
CA GLU A 11 -28.17 -13.96 -6.90
C GLU A 11 -28.67 -14.86 -8.05
N TRP A 12 -27.81 -15.22 -9.01
CA TRP A 12 -28.22 -15.94 -10.23
C TRP A 12 -27.89 -17.43 -10.25
N ARG A 13 -27.02 -17.90 -9.36
CA ARG A 13 -26.60 -19.30 -9.27
C ARG A 13 -26.80 -19.89 -7.88
N GLY A 14 -27.15 -19.08 -6.88
CA GLY A 14 -27.44 -19.54 -5.53
C GLY A 14 -28.69 -20.42 -5.44
N ASP A 15 -29.62 -20.30 -6.39
CA ASP A 15 -30.83 -21.12 -6.52
C ASP A 15 -30.57 -22.54 -7.07
N ILE A 16 -29.37 -22.79 -7.61
CA ILE A 16 -29.02 -24.09 -8.20
C ILE A 16 -28.23 -24.94 -7.19
N PRO A 17 -28.79 -26.06 -6.70
CA PRO A 17 -28.12 -26.91 -5.73
C PRO A 17 -26.89 -27.61 -6.32
N LEU A 18 -25.98 -28.03 -5.44
CA LEU A 18 -24.70 -28.66 -5.80
C LEU A 18 -24.87 -29.97 -6.59
N GLU A 19 -25.95 -30.71 -6.35
CA GLU A 19 -26.31 -31.91 -7.09
C GLU A 19 -26.51 -31.66 -8.59
N LYS A 20 -27.05 -30.49 -8.95
CA LYS A 20 -27.32 -30.09 -10.35
C LYS A 20 -26.13 -29.37 -10.99
N SER A 21 -25.39 -28.61 -10.19
CA SER A 21 -24.19 -27.88 -10.60
C SER A 21 -23.10 -28.11 -9.57
N PRO A 22 -22.13 -29.01 -9.84
CA PRO A 22 -21.08 -29.36 -8.87
C PRO A 22 -20.28 -28.15 -8.38
N PHE A 23 -19.58 -28.36 -7.26
CA PHE A 23 -18.67 -27.38 -6.67
C PHE A 23 -17.67 -26.83 -7.70
N ASN A 24 -17.45 -25.52 -7.70
CA ASN A 24 -16.57 -24.83 -8.64
C ASN A 24 -15.70 -23.74 -7.97
N GLU A 25 -14.85 -23.07 -8.75
CA GLU A 25 -13.91 -22.08 -8.23
C GLU A 25 -14.57 -20.82 -7.65
N ILE A 26 -15.78 -20.49 -8.08
CA ILE A 26 -16.53 -19.35 -7.53
C ILE A 26 -17.10 -19.72 -6.17
N ASP A 27 -17.58 -20.95 -5.98
CA ASP A 27 -17.99 -21.43 -4.66
C ASP A 27 -16.84 -21.39 -3.67
N ALA A 28 -15.64 -21.84 -4.09
CA ALA A 28 -14.44 -21.74 -3.27
C ALA A 28 -14.13 -20.28 -2.90
N LEU A 29 -14.33 -19.31 -3.82
CA LEU A 29 -14.15 -17.89 -3.52
C LEU A 29 -15.21 -17.39 -2.52
N VAL A 30 -16.49 -17.75 -2.70
CA VAL A 30 -17.57 -17.42 -1.75
C VAL A 30 -17.19 -17.88 -0.34
N LEU A 31 -16.79 -19.15 -0.19
CA LEU A 31 -16.43 -19.73 1.11
C LEU A 31 -15.15 -19.12 1.69
N ALA A 32 -14.16 -18.80 0.85
CA ALA A 32 -12.96 -18.10 1.29
C ALA A 32 -13.28 -16.70 1.84
N ILE A 33 -14.15 -15.94 1.16
CA ILE A 33 -14.56 -14.60 1.61
C ILE A 33 -15.49 -14.67 2.81
N PHE A 34 -16.36 -15.68 2.90
CA PHE A 34 -17.23 -15.91 4.05
C PHE A 34 -16.45 -16.03 5.37
N SER A 35 -15.22 -16.57 5.33
CA SER A 35 -14.34 -16.68 6.51
C SER A 35 -13.96 -15.35 7.16
N TYR A 36 -14.17 -14.21 6.47
CA TYR A 36 -13.89 -12.88 7.03
C TYR A 36 -14.91 -12.41 8.07
N LEU A 37 -16.09 -13.02 8.12
CA LEU A 37 -17.14 -12.67 9.08
C LEU A 37 -16.75 -13.05 10.51
N ASN A 38 -17.10 -12.21 11.47
CA ASN A 38 -16.89 -12.49 12.88
C ASN A 38 -17.99 -13.40 13.45
N LEU A 39 -17.85 -14.72 13.21
CA LEU A 39 -18.87 -15.72 13.56
C LEU A 39 -18.64 -16.43 14.90
N GLU A 40 -17.63 -16.02 15.68
CA GLU A 40 -17.20 -16.72 16.90
C GLU A 40 -18.33 -16.94 17.93
N LYS A 41 -19.24 -15.98 18.03
CA LYS A 41 -20.37 -16.04 18.97
C LYS A 41 -21.51 -16.93 18.49
N TYR A 42 -21.53 -17.27 17.20
CA TYR A 42 -22.65 -17.96 16.56
C TYR A 42 -22.34 -19.41 16.22
N ILE A 43 -21.07 -19.74 15.95
CA ILE A 43 -20.60 -21.10 15.69
C ILE A 43 -20.17 -21.74 17.02
N PRO A 44 -20.80 -22.85 17.45
CA PRO A 44 -20.38 -23.58 18.63
C PRO A 44 -18.96 -24.13 18.50
N SER A 45 -18.24 -24.18 19.62
CA SER A 45 -16.93 -24.82 19.68
C SER A 45 -17.02 -26.33 19.40
N GLY A 46 -16.02 -26.88 18.70
CA GLY A 46 -15.88 -28.31 18.45
C GLY A 46 -16.67 -28.79 17.23
N ASN A 47 -17.23 -30.00 17.32
CA ASN A 47 -17.88 -30.73 16.23
C ASN A 47 -19.38 -30.46 16.08
N LYS A 48 -19.96 -29.61 16.92
CA LYS A 48 -21.38 -29.26 16.80
C LYS A 48 -21.57 -28.37 15.59
N GLU A 49 -22.43 -28.82 14.68
CA GLU A 49 -22.74 -28.15 13.44
C GLU A 49 -23.94 -27.21 13.59
N VAL A 50 -23.92 -26.10 12.86
CA VAL A 50 -25.00 -25.12 12.72
C VAL A 50 -25.02 -24.66 11.26
N THR A 51 -26.20 -24.48 10.66
CA THR A 51 -26.27 -24.09 9.25
C THR A 51 -26.03 -22.60 9.04
N VAL A 52 -25.67 -22.21 7.82
CA VAL A 52 -25.54 -20.79 7.41
C VAL A 52 -26.85 -20.03 7.68
N GLY A 53 -28.01 -20.61 7.35
CA GLY A 53 -29.32 -20.01 7.60
C GLY A 53 -29.62 -19.79 9.09
N GLU A 54 -29.35 -20.79 9.93
CA GLU A 54 -29.53 -20.68 11.39
C GLU A 54 -28.64 -19.60 12.02
N ILE A 55 -27.43 -19.41 11.49
CA ILE A 55 -26.54 -18.31 11.92
C ILE A 55 -27.08 -16.97 11.42
N ALA A 56 -27.57 -16.90 10.19
CA ALA A 56 -28.07 -15.67 9.59
C ALA A 56 -29.26 -15.10 10.40
N GLU A 57 -30.20 -15.94 10.83
CA GLU A 57 -31.31 -15.52 11.70
C GLU A 57 -30.83 -14.82 12.98
N LYS A 58 -29.76 -15.33 13.59
CA LYS A 58 -29.17 -14.77 14.82
C LYS A 58 -28.30 -13.55 14.55
N TYR A 59 -27.58 -13.56 13.43
CA TYR A 59 -26.65 -12.51 13.04
C TYR A 59 -27.42 -11.25 12.64
N PHE A 60 -28.47 -11.37 11.83
CA PHE A 60 -29.30 -10.27 11.35
C PHE A 60 -30.51 -9.94 12.25
N ALA A 61 -30.63 -10.57 13.42
CA ALA A 61 -31.64 -10.20 14.41
C ALA A 61 -31.52 -8.72 14.83
N SER A 62 -32.61 -8.14 15.34
CA SER A 62 -32.72 -6.72 15.71
C SER A 62 -31.69 -6.21 16.74
N SER A 63 -30.93 -7.10 17.38
CA SER A 63 -29.80 -6.81 18.27
C SER A 63 -28.44 -6.70 17.55
N PHE A 64 -28.43 -6.73 16.21
CA PHE A 64 -27.21 -6.64 15.40
C PHE A 64 -26.52 -5.28 15.57
N THR A 65 -25.24 -5.31 15.95
CA THR A 65 -24.43 -4.11 16.21
C THR A 65 -23.46 -3.75 15.08
N GLY A 66 -23.51 -4.44 13.93
CA GLY A 66 -22.79 -4.03 12.72
C GLY A 66 -21.26 -3.98 12.86
N LEU A 67 -20.62 -5.10 13.18
CA LEU A 67 -19.17 -5.14 13.39
C LEU A 67 -18.36 -5.42 12.12
N ASP A 68 -18.94 -6.15 11.15
CA ASP A 68 -18.26 -6.53 9.91
C ASP A 68 -18.48 -5.51 8.79
N ALA A 69 -17.61 -5.49 7.78
CA ALA A 69 -17.79 -4.62 6.62
C ALA A 69 -19.07 -4.97 5.84
N SER A 70 -19.75 -3.95 5.30
CA SER A 70 -21.05 -4.11 4.63
C SER A 70 -21.05 -5.15 3.51
N GLN A 71 -19.97 -5.23 2.73
CA GLN A 71 -19.83 -6.21 1.65
C GLN A 71 -19.85 -7.66 2.14
N TYR A 72 -19.26 -7.94 3.31
CA TYR A 72 -19.29 -9.29 3.90
C TYR A 72 -20.67 -9.63 4.43
N GLN A 73 -21.37 -8.64 4.99
CA GLN A 73 -22.76 -8.80 5.44
C GLN A 73 -23.69 -9.08 4.24
N GLU A 74 -23.51 -8.38 3.13
CA GLU A 74 -24.28 -8.58 1.90
C GLU A 74 -24.04 -9.98 1.32
N LEU A 75 -22.78 -10.42 1.23
CA LEU A 75 -22.44 -11.78 0.83
C LEU A 75 -23.10 -12.82 1.77
N PHE A 76 -23.05 -12.60 3.08
CA PHE A 76 -23.69 -13.51 4.04
C PHE A 76 -25.21 -13.58 3.85
N HIS A 77 -25.86 -12.43 3.68
CA HIS A 77 -27.30 -12.38 3.45
C HIS A 77 -27.69 -13.18 2.21
N LEU A 78 -27.00 -12.97 1.08
CA LEU A 78 -27.23 -13.75 -0.14
C LEU A 78 -26.95 -15.25 0.04
N MET A 79 -25.89 -15.61 0.77
CA MET A 79 -25.61 -17.02 1.10
C MET A 79 -26.72 -17.65 1.96
N SER A 80 -27.35 -16.89 2.84
CA SER A 80 -28.41 -17.39 3.72
C SER A 80 -29.73 -17.66 2.99
N GLU A 81 -29.93 -17.03 1.82
CA GLU A 81 -31.10 -17.23 0.97
C GLU A 81 -30.83 -18.21 -0.18
N ALA A 82 -29.57 -18.45 -0.51
CA ALA A 82 -29.16 -19.35 -1.58
C ALA A 82 -29.33 -20.83 -1.19
N ASP A 83 -30.15 -21.59 -1.91
CA ASP A 83 -30.27 -23.06 -1.79
C ASP A 83 -28.90 -23.76 -1.82
N ARG A 84 -27.95 -23.20 -2.56
CA ARG A 84 -26.58 -23.70 -2.67
C ARG A 84 -25.76 -23.64 -1.37
N PHE A 85 -26.09 -22.72 -0.45
CA PHE A 85 -25.24 -22.43 0.72
C PHE A 85 -25.98 -22.34 2.05
N LYS A 86 -27.29 -22.04 2.05
CA LYS A 86 -28.06 -21.79 3.28
C LYS A 86 -28.03 -22.96 4.26
N ASP A 87 -27.97 -24.18 3.74
CA ASP A 87 -27.94 -25.43 4.52
C ASP A 87 -26.52 -25.96 4.74
N ALA A 88 -25.48 -25.23 4.29
CA ALA A 88 -24.10 -25.57 4.58
C ALA A 88 -23.83 -25.55 6.09
N ARG A 89 -23.23 -26.61 6.62
CA ARG A 89 -23.01 -26.84 8.04
C ARG A 89 -21.65 -26.33 8.47
N LEU A 90 -21.63 -25.46 9.46
CA LEU A 90 -20.45 -24.78 9.98
C LEU A 90 -20.04 -25.39 11.32
N SER A 91 -18.75 -25.68 11.49
CA SER A 91 -18.19 -26.22 12.73
C SER A 91 -16.70 -25.90 12.87
N HIS A 92 -16.12 -26.26 14.03
CA HIS A 92 -14.70 -26.08 14.31
C HIS A 92 -14.18 -24.65 14.04
N PHE A 93 -14.98 -23.62 14.31
CA PHE A 93 -14.52 -22.25 14.16
C PHE A 93 -13.38 -21.97 15.13
N LYS A 94 -12.27 -21.43 14.61
CA LYS A 94 -11.12 -21.02 15.39
C LYS A 94 -10.79 -19.57 15.05
N ASN A 95 -10.61 -18.76 16.07
CA ASN A 95 -10.14 -17.39 15.96
C ASN A 95 -9.09 -17.17 17.06
N VAL A 96 -7.90 -16.73 16.69
CA VAL A 96 -6.77 -16.47 17.58
C VAL A 96 -6.21 -15.12 17.20
N LEU A 97 -6.24 -14.21 18.17
CA LEU A 97 -5.59 -12.91 18.06
C LEU A 97 -4.73 -12.71 19.31
N THR A 98 -3.41 -12.73 19.13
CA THR A 98 -2.43 -12.36 20.15
C THR A 98 -1.63 -11.15 19.69
N ASP A 99 -0.63 -10.75 20.48
CA ASP A 99 0.40 -9.77 20.11
C ASP A 99 1.25 -10.13 18.89
N GLN A 100 1.31 -11.41 18.53
CA GLN A 100 2.24 -11.98 17.53
C GLN A 100 1.56 -12.88 16.50
N CYS A 101 0.24 -13.04 16.56
CA CYS A 101 -0.48 -13.97 15.69
C CYS A 101 -1.89 -13.49 15.43
N GLN A 102 -2.29 -13.49 14.16
CA GLN A 102 -3.69 -13.40 13.76
C GLN A 102 -4.01 -14.62 12.89
N PHE A 103 -4.84 -15.51 13.41
CA PHE A 103 -5.26 -16.73 12.73
C PHE A 103 -6.77 -16.94 12.86
N SER A 104 -7.44 -17.29 11.77
CA SER A 104 -8.81 -17.77 11.82
C SER A 104 -9.11 -18.77 10.71
N ALA A 105 -9.86 -19.82 11.05
CA ALA A 105 -10.31 -20.84 10.11
C ALA A 105 -11.63 -21.46 10.58
N LEU A 106 -12.39 -22.02 9.65
CA LEU A 106 -13.57 -22.84 9.97
C LEU A 106 -13.77 -23.99 8.98
N LYS A 107 -14.46 -25.03 9.43
CA LYS A 107 -14.91 -26.15 8.60
C LYS A 107 -16.34 -25.88 8.13
N ILE A 108 -16.57 -26.13 6.86
CA ILE A 108 -17.84 -25.97 6.16
C ILE A 108 -18.15 -27.28 5.45
N VAL A 109 -19.29 -27.88 5.70
CA VAL A 109 -19.76 -29.08 5.01
C VAL A 109 -20.98 -28.72 4.17
N LEU A 110 -20.84 -28.82 2.86
CA LEU A 110 -21.93 -28.55 1.92
C LEU A 110 -22.90 -29.75 1.83
N GLU A 111 -24.08 -29.55 1.26
CA GLU A 111 -25.12 -30.59 1.18
C GLU A 111 -24.70 -31.81 0.35
N ASP A 112 -23.86 -31.61 -0.67
CA ASP A 112 -23.32 -32.70 -1.51
C ASP A 112 -22.23 -33.53 -0.80
N GLY A 113 -21.93 -33.22 0.47
CA GLY A 113 -20.88 -33.87 1.25
C GLY A 113 -19.49 -33.31 0.99
N THR A 114 -19.34 -32.17 0.32
CA THR A 114 -18.04 -31.49 0.18
C THR A 114 -17.61 -30.91 1.53
N HIS A 115 -16.44 -31.34 2.04
CA HIS A 115 -15.80 -30.73 3.22
C HIS A 115 -14.83 -29.65 2.77
N TYR A 116 -15.08 -28.41 3.16
CA TYR A 116 -14.25 -27.25 2.87
C TYR A 116 -13.67 -26.66 4.16
N VAL A 117 -12.38 -26.32 4.15
CA VAL A 117 -11.75 -25.52 5.21
C VAL A 117 -11.41 -24.15 4.66
N ALA A 118 -12.05 -23.12 5.23
CA ALA A 118 -11.83 -21.74 4.86
C ALA A 118 -10.84 -21.09 5.84
N PHE A 119 -9.69 -20.66 5.33
CA PHE A 119 -8.70 -19.90 6.08
C PHE A 119 -8.89 -18.40 5.82
N ARG A 120 -9.06 -17.61 6.89
CA ARG A 120 -9.21 -16.16 6.81
C ARG A 120 -7.87 -15.50 6.49
N GLY A 121 -7.88 -14.53 5.59
CA GLY A 121 -6.74 -13.65 5.37
C GLY A 121 -6.59 -12.58 6.44
N THR A 122 -5.73 -11.61 6.17
CA THR A 122 -5.42 -10.52 7.09
C THR A 122 -6.61 -9.57 7.24
N ASP A 123 -6.93 -9.25 8.49
CA ASP A 123 -7.89 -8.21 8.85
C ASP A 123 -7.18 -6.87 9.09
N ASP A 124 -7.89 -5.86 9.58
CA ASP A 124 -7.32 -4.53 9.78
C ASP A 124 -6.32 -4.45 10.97
N THR A 125 -6.07 -5.53 11.70
CA THR A 125 -5.18 -5.51 12.88
C THR A 125 -3.72 -5.30 12.50
N LEU A 126 -3.01 -4.46 13.26
CA LEU A 126 -1.56 -4.28 13.04
C LEU A 126 -0.78 -5.59 13.17
N VAL A 127 -1.23 -6.50 14.05
CA VAL A 127 -0.63 -7.82 14.23
C VAL A 127 -0.75 -8.65 12.94
N GLY A 128 -1.93 -8.69 12.32
CA GLY A 128 -2.14 -9.44 11.08
C GLY A 128 -1.23 -8.94 9.96
N TRP A 129 -1.12 -7.63 9.80
CA TRP A 129 -0.22 -7.02 8.82
C TRP A 129 1.26 -7.20 9.15
N ARG A 130 1.65 -7.18 10.42
CA ARG A 130 3.02 -7.51 10.84
C ARG A 130 3.36 -8.94 10.44
N GLU A 131 2.47 -9.88 10.73
CA GLU A 131 2.66 -11.29 10.40
C GLU A 131 2.77 -11.53 8.89
N ASP A 132 2.09 -10.74 8.04
CA ASP A 132 2.26 -10.80 6.58
C ASP A 132 3.69 -10.51 6.12
N PHE A 133 4.37 -9.56 6.78
CA PHE A 133 5.77 -9.25 6.47
C PHE A 133 6.71 -10.35 6.99
N GLU A 134 6.36 -10.95 8.13
CA GLU A 134 7.10 -12.06 8.74
C GLU A 134 7.17 -13.30 7.84
N ILE A 135 6.18 -13.52 6.96
CA ILE A 135 6.20 -14.59 5.93
C ILE A 135 7.50 -14.54 5.11
N SER A 136 8.07 -13.35 4.89
CA SER A 136 9.25 -13.19 4.04
C SER A 136 10.57 -13.64 4.68
N PHE A 137 10.62 -13.95 5.97
CA PHE A 137 11.88 -14.28 6.65
C PHE A 137 11.77 -15.37 7.72
N LYS A 138 10.59 -15.88 8.03
CA LYS A 138 10.40 -16.99 8.97
C LYS A 138 9.07 -17.72 8.77
N GLU A 139 8.99 -18.93 9.32
CA GLU A 139 7.74 -19.60 9.62
C GLU A 139 6.91 -18.78 10.63
N THR A 140 5.66 -18.48 10.28
CA THR A 140 4.75 -17.66 11.11
C THR A 140 3.94 -18.51 12.08
N LYS A 141 3.46 -17.90 13.17
CA LYS A 141 2.60 -18.60 14.14
C LYS A 141 1.27 -19.01 13.51
N ALA A 142 0.69 -18.18 12.65
CA ALA A 142 -0.53 -18.52 11.93
C ALA A 142 -0.35 -19.75 11.02
N GLN A 143 0.81 -19.90 10.35
CA GLN A 143 1.13 -21.09 9.56
C GLN A 143 1.13 -22.37 10.42
N ILE A 144 1.87 -22.36 11.54
CA ILE A 144 1.94 -23.48 12.49
C ILE A 144 0.53 -23.83 13.03
N LEU A 145 -0.26 -22.82 13.40
CA LEU A 145 -1.63 -23.03 13.87
C LEU A 145 -2.54 -23.59 12.77
N GLY A 146 -2.39 -23.15 11.52
CA GLY A 146 -3.14 -23.65 10.38
C GLY A 146 -2.87 -25.13 10.09
N ALA A 147 -1.60 -25.53 10.07
CA ALA A 147 -1.22 -26.93 9.92
C ALA A 147 -1.75 -27.81 11.07
N ARG A 148 -1.64 -27.34 12.31
CA ARG A 148 -2.21 -28.04 13.48
C ARG A 148 -3.73 -28.17 13.38
N TYR A 149 -4.41 -27.08 13.08
CA TYR A 149 -5.86 -27.04 12.93
C TYR A 149 -6.34 -28.07 11.89
N LEU A 150 -5.72 -28.10 10.71
CA LEU A 150 -6.08 -29.03 9.65
C LEU A 150 -5.77 -30.49 10.04
N LYS A 151 -4.64 -30.74 10.69
CA LYS A 151 -4.29 -32.08 11.20
C LYS A 151 -5.30 -32.57 12.23
N ASP A 152 -5.74 -31.71 13.14
CA ASP A 152 -6.73 -32.05 14.16
C ASP A 152 -8.07 -32.41 13.51
N LEU A 153 -8.53 -31.65 12.49
CA LEU A 153 -9.72 -31.98 11.72
C LEU A 153 -9.62 -33.34 11.03
N LEU A 154 -8.53 -33.58 10.31
CA LEU A 154 -8.27 -34.82 9.58
C LEU A 154 -8.12 -36.02 10.51
N SER A 155 -7.72 -35.82 11.76
CA SER A 155 -7.68 -36.90 12.76
C SER A 155 -9.06 -37.28 13.29
N GLY A 156 -10.04 -36.36 13.18
CA GLY A 156 -11.40 -36.53 13.72
C GLY A 156 -12.36 -37.27 12.80
N ASP A 157 -12.07 -37.38 11.50
CA ASP A 157 -12.87 -38.13 10.53
C ASP A 157 -12.01 -38.69 9.39
N SER A 158 -12.63 -39.47 8.49
CA SER A 158 -12.01 -40.06 7.30
C SER A 158 -12.37 -39.33 6.01
N ALA A 159 -12.93 -38.12 6.09
CA ALA A 159 -13.42 -37.39 4.93
C ALA A 159 -12.27 -36.82 4.07
N ASP A 160 -12.61 -36.54 2.82
CA ASP A 160 -11.78 -35.82 1.87
C ASP A 160 -12.06 -34.32 1.95
N TYR A 161 -11.01 -33.48 1.86
CA TYR A 161 -11.10 -32.04 2.12
C TYR A 161 -10.65 -31.20 0.93
N ILE A 162 -11.35 -30.07 0.75
CA ILE A 162 -10.92 -28.93 -0.05
C ILE A 162 -10.50 -27.83 0.91
N LEU A 163 -9.41 -27.14 0.61
CA LEU A 163 -8.93 -26.00 1.37
C LEU A 163 -9.02 -24.75 0.51
N GLY A 164 -9.18 -23.60 1.15
CA GLY A 164 -8.87 -22.36 0.45
C GLY A 164 -8.93 -21.10 1.29
N GLY A 165 -8.47 -20.03 0.68
CA GLY A 165 -8.40 -18.74 1.33
C GLY A 165 -7.96 -17.64 0.37
N HIS A 166 -8.24 -16.40 0.77
CA HIS A 166 -7.86 -15.19 0.07
C HIS A 166 -6.72 -14.48 0.80
N SER A 167 -5.82 -13.81 0.06
CA SER A 167 -4.68 -13.08 0.64
C SER A 167 -3.85 -14.01 1.55
N LYS A 168 -3.51 -13.61 2.80
CA LYS A 168 -2.85 -14.51 3.77
C LYS A 168 -3.55 -15.87 3.94
N GLY A 169 -4.88 -15.94 3.81
CA GLY A 169 -5.64 -17.19 4.01
C GLY A 169 -5.23 -18.30 3.04
N GLY A 170 -4.95 -17.97 1.77
CA GLY A 170 -4.47 -18.97 0.81
C GLY A 170 -3.04 -19.44 1.09
N ASN A 171 -2.18 -18.57 1.64
CA ASN A 171 -0.85 -18.96 2.14
C ASN A 171 -0.97 -20.00 3.27
N LEU A 172 -1.87 -19.75 4.23
CA LEU A 172 -2.13 -20.67 5.32
C LEU A 172 -2.69 -22.02 4.83
N ALA A 173 -3.58 -21.99 3.83
CA ALA A 173 -4.14 -23.20 3.23
C ALA A 173 -3.07 -24.04 2.53
N GLU A 174 -2.20 -23.40 1.72
CA GLU A 174 -1.09 -24.06 1.03
C GLU A 174 -0.06 -24.63 2.03
N TYR A 175 0.35 -23.83 3.02
CA TYR A 175 1.27 -24.26 4.07
C TYR A 175 0.70 -25.45 4.86
N ALA A 176 -0.58 -25.38 5.27
CA ALA A 176 -1.21 -26.44 6.03
C ALA A 176 -1.26 -27.75 5.25
N ALA A 177 -1.58 -27.71 3.95
CA ALA A 177 -1.64 -28.90 3.10
C ALA A 177 -0.28 -29.61 2.97
N LEU A 178 0.80 -28.84 2.78
CA LEU A 178 2.14 -29.38 2.61
C LEU A 178 2.69 -29.99 3.92
N ASN A 179 2.35 -29.43 5.07
CA ASN A 179 2.86 -29.88 6.38
C ASN A 179 2.05 -31.02 7.02
N LEU A 180 1.18 -31.70 6.25
CA LEU A 180 0.48 -32.91 6.69
C LEU A 180 1.32 -34.18 6.51
N PRO A 181 1.15 -35.19 7.38
CA PRO A 181 1.58 -36.56 7.10
C PRO A 181 1.00 -37.08 5.78
N GLU A 182 1.67 -38.01 5.11
CA GLU A 182 1.31 -38.49 3.77
C GLU A 182 -0.13 -39.02 3.68
N ASP A 183 -0.56 -39.86 4.64
CA ASP A 183 -1.94 -40.40 4.69
C ASP A 183 -3.01 -39.32 4.79
N TYR A 184 -2.68 -38.21 5.46
CA TYR A 184 -3.59 -37.07 5.62
C TYR A 184 -3.56 -36.19 4.37
N ARG A 185 -2.38 -36.00 3.78
CA ARG A 185 -2.18 -35.26 2.54
C ARG A 185 -2.92 -35.90 1.36
N ALA A 186 -3.05 -37.23 1.32
CA ALA A 186 -3.81 -37.96 0.30
C ALA A 186 -5.31 -37.60 0.25
N ARG A 187 -5.85 -37.09 1.36
CA ARG A 187 -7.26 -36.66 1.50
C ARG A 187 -7.50 -35.21 1.09
N ILE A 188 -6.45 -34.45 0.77
CA ILE A 188 -6.60 -33.10 0.23
C ILE A 188 -6.85 -33.19 -1.27
N LYS A 189 -8.04 -32.75 -1.72
CA LYS A 189 -8.46 -32.82 -3.14
C LYS A 189 -8.12 -31.57 -3.92
N ALA A 190 -8.22 -30.41 -3.28
CA ALA A 190 -7.87 -29.14 -3.89
C ALA A 190 -7.47 -28.11 -2.82
N VAL A 191 -6.61 -27.17 -3.22
CA VAL A 191 -6.24 -25.99 -2.44
C VAL A 191 -6.46 -24.77 -3.32
N TYR A 192 -7.48 -23.98 -3.02
CA TYR A 192 -7.83 -22.76 -3.75
C TYR A 192 -7.16 -21.54 -3.11
N THR A 193 -6.36 -20.82 -3.89
CA THR A 193 -5.72 -19.58 -3.45
C THR A 193 -6.16 -18.41 -4.30
N PHE A 194 -6.62 -17.34 -3.64
CA PHE A 194 -7.12 -16.13 -4.29
C PHE A 194 -6.21 -14.96 -3.94
N ASP A 195 -5.41 -14.55 -4.92
CA ASP A 195 -4.39 -13.49 -4.82
C ASP A 195 -3.52 -13.59 -3.55
N SER A 196 -3.11 -14.81 -3.23
CA SER A 196 -2.36 -15.15 -2.02
C SER A 196 -0.87 -15.29 -2.28
N PRO A 197 0.00 -14.80 -1.37
CA PRO A 197 1.42 -15.06 -1.49
C PRO A 197 1.69 -16.56 -1.34
N GLY A 198 2.61 -17.11 -2.13
CA GLY A 198 3.09 -18.48 -1.93
C GLY A 198 3.99 -18.58 -0.70
N LEU A 199 4.71 -19.68 -0.52
CA LEU A 199 5.51 -19.90 0.70
C LEU A 199 6.97 -19.48 0.49
N ALA A 200 7.48 -18.59 1.33
CA ALA A 200 8.90 -18.29 1.34
C ALA A 200 9.72 -19.55 1.70
N SER A 201 10.95 -19.65 1.21
CA SER A 201 11.87 -20.74 1.56
C SER A 201 12.08 -20.88 3.08
N GLU A 202 12.03 -19.75 3.77
CA GLU A 202 12.20 -19.56 5.20
C GLU A 202 11.03 -20.13 6.02
N ALA A 203 9.92 -20.51 5.36
CA ALA A 203 8.84 -21.27 5.98
C ALA A 203 9.21 -22.75 6.24
N GLY A 204 10.37 -23.21 5.76
CA GLY A 204 10.90 -24.54 6.09
C GLY A 204 10.10 -25.71 5.53
N VAL A 205 9.28 -25.48 4.51
CA VAL A 205 8.37 -26.47 3.95
C VAL A 205 9.05 -27.33 2.89
N ASP A 206 8.85 -28.64 2.96
CA ASP A 206 9.22 -29.56 1.89
C ASP A 206 8.24 -29.38 0.71
N TYR A 207 8.74 -28.73 -0.34
CA TYR A 207 7.96 -28.44 -1.53
C TYR A 207 7.75 -29.70 -2.36
N ASN A 208 6.70 -30.45 -2.04
CA ASN A 208 6.23 -31.55 -2.88
C ASN A 208 5.53 -30.98 -4.14
N GLU A 209 6.33 -30.74 -5.16
CA GLU A 209 5.93 -30.17 -6.45
C GLU A 209 4.81 -30.97 -7.14
N ASP A 210 4.88 -32.30 -7.12
CA ASP A 210 3.86 -33.17 -7.73
C ASP A 210 2.51 -33.10 -7.00
N PHE A 211 2.55 -33.01 -5.67
CA PHE A 211 1.35 -32.77 -4.88
C PHE A 211 0.72 -31.43 -5.23
N LEU A 212 1.51 -30.33 -5.25
CA LEU A 212 0.99 -29.01 -5.58
C LEU A 212 0.43 -28.94 -6.99
N ARG A 213 1.09 -29.51 -8.00
CA ARG A 213 0.54 -29.57 -9.37
C ARG A 213 -0.84 -30.24 -9.42
N ARG A 214 -1.04 -31.27 -8.62
CA ARG A 214 -2.31 -32.01 -8.58
C ARG A 214 -3.42 -31.22 -7.91
N VAL A 215 -3.15 -30.59 -6.77
CA VAL A 215 -4.22 -30.03 -5.89
C VAL A 215 -4.33 -28.51 -5.93
N LEU A 216 -3.25 -27.78 -6.19
CA LEU A 216 -3.23 -26.32 -6.07
C LEU A 216 -3.96 -25.67 -7.25
N ARG A 217 -4.86 -24.73 -6.94
CA ARG A 217 -5.67 -23.95 -7.89
C ARG A 217 -5.48 -22.47 -7.56
N ARG A 218 -4.59 -21.81 -8.30
CA ARG A 218 -4.15 -20.43 -8.02
C ARG A 218 -4.89 -19.44 -8.93
N TYR A 219 -5.49 -18.41 -8.36
CA TYR A 219 -6.16 -17.33 -9.08
C TYR A 219 -5.56 -16.00 -8.68
N VAL A 220 -5.11 -15.20 -9.64
CA VAL A 220 -4.53 -13.87 -9.41
C VAL A 220 -5.12 -12.85 -10.38
N PRO A 221 -5.36 -11.60 -9.97
CA PRO A 221 -5.81 -10.57 -10.89
C PRO A 221 -4.71 -10.18 -11.89
N GLU A 222 -5.08 -9.51 -12.99
CA GLU A 222 -4.12 -9.00 -13.98
C GLU A 222 -3.03 -8.15 -13.33
N PHE A 223 -3.39 -7.29 -12.39
CA PHE A 223 -2.48 -6.54 -11.55
C PHE A 223 -2.44 -7.17 -10.15
N SER A 224 -1.57 -8.16 -9.98
CA SER A 224 -1.30 -8.79 -8.69
C SER A 224 0.09 -8.42 -8.20
N ILE A 225 0.18 -8.02 -6.93
CA ILE A 225 1.45 -7.91 -6.21
C ILE A 225 1.57 -9.05 -5.20
N ILE A 226 0.52 -9.22 -4.38
CA ILE A 226 0.49 -10.17 -3.27
C ILE A 226 0.53 -11.61 -3.78
N GLY A 227 -0.33 -11.97 -4.74
CA GLY A 227 -0.36 -13.29 -5.39
C GLY A 227 0.87 -13.67 -6.20
N ARG A 228 1.84 -12.76 -6.31
CA ARG A 228 3.08 -12.90 -7.07
C ARG A 228 4.33 -12.94 -6.19
N LEU A 229 4.15 -12.92 -4.87
CA LEU A 229 5.22 -13.16 -3.90
C LEU A 229 5.39 -14.67 -3.70
N PHE A 230 6.65 -15.12 -3.64
CA PHE A 230 7.04 -16.51 -3.31
C PHE A 230 6.31 -17.58 -4.13
N GLU A 231 6.12 -17.34 -5.42
CA GLU A 231 5.30 -18.21 -6.25
C GLU A 231 5.89 -19.63 -6.36
N PRO A 232 5.04 -20.68 -6.29
CA PRO A 232 5.46 -22.03 -6.63
C PRO A 232 5.91 -22.08 -8.09
N ARG A 233 7.06 -22.71 -8.33
CA ARG A 233 7.76 -22.68 -9.64
C ARG A 233 6.96 -23.31 -10.79
N GLU A 234 6.08 -24.25 -10.46
CA GLU A 234 5.52 -25.17 -11.46
C GLU A 234 3.99 -25.16 -11.51
N VAL A 235 3.37 -24.24 -10.78
CA VAL A 235 1.92 -24.03 -10.80
C VAL A 235 1.65 -22.62 -11.27
N ASP A 236 1.39 -22.49 -12.57
CA ASP A 236 0.99 -21.22 -13.17
C ASP A 236 -0.38 -20.77 -12.63
N PRO A 237 -0.54 -19.47 -12.31
CA PRO A 237 -1.82 -18.97 -11.86
C PRO A 237 -2.78 -18.69 -13.02
N VAL A 238 -4.07 -18.89 -12.77
CA VAL A 238 -5.15 -18.41 -13.63
C VAL A 238 -5.29 -16.90 -13.42
N ILE A 239 -5.12 -16.13 -14.50
CA ILE A 239 -5.22 -14.68 -14.45
C ILE A 239 -6.67 -14.26 -14.64
N VAL A 240 -7.25 -13.63 -13.63
CA VAL A 240 -8.64 -13.20 -13.63
C VAL A 240 -8.76 -11.72 -13.99
N TYR A 241 -9.86 -11.38 -14.67
CA TYR A 241 -10.20 -10.01 -14.98
C TYR A 241 -10.87 -9.34 -13.77
N SER A 242 -10.41 -8.14 -13.44
CA SER A 242 -11.02 -7.28 -12.43
C SER A 242 -11.43 -5.95 -13.05
N THR A 243 -12.57 -5.41 -12.63
CA THR A 243 -13.02 -4.07 -13.01
C THR A 243 -12.23 -2.95 -12.31
N ASN A 244 -11.57 -3.27 -11.21
CA ASN A 244 -10.71 -2.32 -10.50
C ASN A 244 -9.37 -2.12 -11.22
N GLY A 245 -8.71 -1.00 -10.95
CA GLY A 245 -7.39 -0.68 -11.48
C GLY A 245 -6.28 -0.90 -10.46
N ASN A 246 -5.11 -1.33 -10.93
CA ASN A 246 -3.88 -1.43 -10.13
C ASN A 246 -4.06 -2.32 -8.88
N ILE A 247 -3.49 -1.94 -7.73
CA ILE A 247 -3.51 -2.74 -6.50
C ILE A 247 -4.92 -2.99 -5.94
N ALA A 248 -5.90 -2.16 -6.30
CA ALA A 248 -7.29 -2.35 -5.89
C ALA A 248 -7.93 -3.59 -6.54
N GLN A 249 -7.25 -4.25 -7.49
CA GLN A 249 -7.67 -5.54 -8.01
C GLN A 249 -7.53 -6.69 -7.00
N HIS A 250 -6.80 -6.48 -5.89
CA HIS A 250 -6.77 -7.45 -4.78
C HIS A 250 -8.17 -7.66 -4.16
N ASP A 251 -9.07 -6.70 -4.31
CA ASP A 251 -10.46 -6.84 -3.90
C ASP A 251 -11.22 -7.79 -4.84
N THR A 252 -11.57 -8.97 -4.33
CA THR A 252 -12.24 -10.05 -5.08
C THR A 252 -13.67 -9.71 -5.50
N TYR A 253 -14.34 -8.73 -4.87
CA TYR A 253 -15.66 -8.26 -5.29
C TYR A 253 -15.64 -7.56 -6.66
N SER A 254 -14.46 -7.16 -7.12
CA SER A 254 -14.25 -6.58 -8.44
C SER A 254 -13.97 -7.62 -9.54
N TRP A 255 -13.79 -8.90 -9.16
CA TRP A 255 -13.43 -9.96 -10.10
C TRP A 255 -14.65 -10.36 -10.93
N GLN A 256 -14.45 -10.44 -12.23
CA GLN A 256 -15.54 -10.68 -13.16
C GLN A 256 -15.79 -12.16 -13.35
N ILE A 257 -17.07 -12.53 -13.31
CA ILE A 257 -17.55 -13.91 -13.36
C ILE A 257 -18.49 -14.05 -14.55
N LYS A 258 -18.42 -15.19 -15.22
CA LYS A 258 -19.33 -15.57 -16.31
C LYS A 258 -19.81 -17.00 -16.09
N GLY A 259 -21.10 -17.15 -15.75
CA GLY A 259 -21.64 -18.44 -15.35
C GLY A 259 -21.00 -18.91 -14.04
N SER A 260 -20.39 -20.09 -14.05
CA SER A 260 -19.67 -20.69 -12.92
C SER A 260 -18.15 -20.53 -12.99
N HIS A 261 -17.64 -19.58 -13.79
CA HIS A 261 -16.21 -19.43 -14.02
C HIS A 261 -15.76 -17.97 -13.99
N PHE A 262 -14.49 -17.73 -13.63
CA PHE A 262 -13.90 -16.40 -13.77
C PHE A 262 -13.75 -16.01 -15.24
N VAL A 263 -13.95 -14.73 -15.53
CA VAL A 263 -13.52 -14.14 -16.79
C VAL A 263 -12.00 -14.04 -16.75
N THR A 264 -11.30 -14.81 -17.58
CA THR A 264 -9.84 -14.88 -17.56
C THR A 264 -9.16 -13.96 -18.57
N ARG A 265 -7.85 -13.77 -18.36
CA ARG A 265 -6.95 -13.00 -19.21
C ARG A 265 -5.72 -13.85 -19.52
N LYS A 266 -5.13 -13.63 -20.70
CA LYS A 266 -4.00 -14.46 -21.16
C LYS A 266 -2.67 -14.06 -20.52
N ARG A 267 -2.53 -12.80 -20.08
CA ARG A 267 -1.24 -12.24 -19.65
C ARG A 267 -1.44 -11.32 -18.45
N PRO A 268 -0.45 -11.25 -17.55
CA PRO A 268 -0.49 -10.31 -16.45
C PRO A 268 -0.25 -8.88 -16.96
N ASN A 269 -0.64 -7.90 -16.15
CA ASN A 269 -0.37 -6.51 -16.41
C ASN A 269 1.15 -6.26 -16.44
N PRO A 270 1.70 -5.65 -17.51
CA PRO A 270 3.13 -5.40 -17.62
C PRO A 270 3.72 -4.59 -16.45
N GLN A 271 2.95 -3.66 -15.90
CA GLN A 271 3.38 -2.82 -14.77
C GLN A 271 3.44 -3.61 -13.46
N SER A 272 2.49 -4.52 -13.21
CA SER A 272 2.53 -5.44 -12.06
C SER A 272 3.80 -6.30 -12.10
N ARG A 273 4.21 -6.81 -13.27
CA ARG A 273 5.47 -7.55 -13.41
C ARG A 273 6.69 -6.75 -12.98
N VAL A 274 6.74 -5.45 -13.30
CA VAL A 274 7.84 -4.58 -12.86
C VAL A 274 7.83 -4.45 -11.33
N TYR A 275 6.68 -4.19 -10.71
CA TYR A 275 6.59 -4.13 -9.24
C TYR A 275 7.02 -5.42 -8.56
N ASN A 276 6.58 -6.56 -9.09
CA ASN A 276 6.96 -7.87 -8.55
C ASN A 276 8.47 -8.13 -8.69
N GLN A 277 9.08 -7.75 -9.81
CA GLN A 277 10.54 -7.83 -9.97
C GLN A 277 11.27 -6.95 -8.94
N LEU A 278 10.79 -5.73 -8.69
CA LEU A 278 11.38 -4.83 -7.70
C LEU A 278 11.32 -5.42 -6.28
N ILE A 279 10.14 -5.92 -5.89
CA ILE A 279 9.92 -6.50 -4.56
C ILE A 279 10.74 -7.78 -4.41
N ASN A 280 10.68 -8.69 -5.39
CA ASN A 280 11.42 -9.94 -5.35
C ASN A 280 12.94 -9.72 -5.34
N GLN A 281 13.45 -8.73 -6.08
CA GLN A 281 14.86 -8.38 -6.05
C GLN A 281 15.25 -7.81 -4.69
N TRP A 282 14.42 -6.94 -4.10
CA TRP A 282 14.70 -6.41 -2.77
C TRP A 282 14.74 -7.54 -1.73
N ILE A 283 13.69 -8.37 -1.69
CA ILE A 283 13.62 -9.54 -0.79
C ILE A 283 14.89 -10.38 -0.99
N GLY A 284 15.20 -10.78 -2.22
CA GLY A 284 16.37 -11.61 -2.52
C GLY A 284 17.72 -10.97 -2.17
N SER A 285 17.83 -9.64 -2.16
CA SER A 285 19.06 -8.92 -1.79
C SER A 285 19.21 -8.64 -0.30
N ALA A 286 18.09 -8.51 0.42
CA ALA A 286 18.07 -8.19 1.84
C ALA A 286 18.31 -9.44 2.68
N SER A 287 19.18 -9.34 3.70
CA SER A 287 19.38 -10.42 4.67
C SER A 287 18.11 -10.64 5.52
N LEU A 288 17.99 -11.81 6.14
CA LEU A 288 16.85 -12.10 7.01
C LEU A 288 16.77 -11.09 8.17
N GLU A 289 17.91 -10.72 8.75
CA GLU A 289 18.00 -9.71 9.80
C GLU A 289 17.59 -8.31 9.29
N GLU A 290 17.83 -7.99 8.02
CA GLU A 290 17.40 -6.72 7.42
C GLU A 290 15.88 -6.69 7.19
N ARG A 291 15.30 -7.80 6.71
CA ARG A 291 13.85 -7.95 6.54
C ARG A 291 13.13 -7.89 7.90
N GLU A 292 13.70 -8.56 8.91
CA GLU A 292 13.18 -8.55 10.27
C GLU A 292 13.26 -7.16 10.89
N ALA A 293 14.43 -6.50 10.84
CA ALA A 293 14.62 -5.17 11.40
C ALA A 293 13.64 -4.15 10.78
N LEU A 294 13.49 -4.16 9.45
CA LEU A 294 12.52 -3.31 8.76
C LEU A 294 11.10 -3.54 9.27
N THR A 295 10.72 -4.80 9.43
CA THR A 295 9.37 -5.18 9.88
C THR A 295 9.13 -4.72 11.32
N GLN A 296 10.07 -4.97 12.22
CA GLN A 296 9.97 -4.53 13.62
C GLN A 296 9.87 -3.00 13.70
N ASP A 297 10.79 -2.27 13.08
CA ASP A 297 10.82 -0.81 13.13
C ASP A 297 9.56 -0.18 12.51
N LEU A 298 9.04 -0.77 11.44
CA LEU A 298 7.80 -0.34 10.80
C LEU A 298 6.62 -0.47 11.77
N PHE A 299 6.36 -1.69 12.28
CA PHE A 299 5.16 -1.95 13.06
C PHE A 299 5.24 -1.41 14.49
N ASP A 300 6.42 -1.31 15.09
CA ASP A 300 6.61 -0.68 16.39
C ASP A 300 6.29 0.82 16.31
N ALA A 301 6.69 1.49 15.23
CA ALA A 301 6.36 2.90 15.02
C ALA A 301 4.87 3.13 14.72
N LEU A 302 4.23 2.22 13.97
CA LEU A 302 2.79 2.28 13.75
C LEU A 302 2.04 2.07 15.08
N ALA A 303 2.49 1.15 15.93
CA ALA A 303 1.92 0.90 17.26
C ALA A 303 2.16 2.07 18.23
N ALA A 304 3.28 2.78 18.14
CA ALA A 304 3.59 3.95 18.97
C ALA A 304 2.58 5.10 18.81
N SER A 305 1.80 5.13 17.72
CA SER A 305 0.69 6.07 17.53
C SER A 305 -0.54 5.77 18.41
N GLY A 306 -0.53 4.68 19.19
CA GLY A 306 -1.67 4.19 19.97
C GLY A 306 -2.73 3.46 19.14
N SER A 307 -2.53 3.34 17.82
CA SER A 307 -3.43 2.60 16.93
C SER A 307 -3.18 1.10 17.05
N SER A 308 -4.25 0.30 17.06
CA SER A 308 -4.17 -1.17 16.98
C SER A 308 -4.59 -1.70 15.60
N LYS A 309 -5.08 -0.82 14.72
CA LYS A 309 -5.52 -1.13 13.36
C LYS A 309 -4.91 -0.20 12.31
N ILE A 310 -4.64 -0.71 11.11
CA ILE A 310 -4.08 0.09 10.01
C ILE A 310 -5.05 1.17 9.53
N ASN A 311 -6.34 0.87 9.49
CA ASN A 311 -7.35 1.82 9.03
C ASN A 311 -7.51 3.05 9.94
N GLN A 312 -7.09 2.98 11.22
CA GLN A 312 -7.05 4.11 12.14
C GLN A 312 -5.93 5.09 11.77
N LEU A 313 -4.80 4.58 11.28
CA LEU A 313 -3.65 5.38 10.86
C LEU A 313 -3.95 6.21 9.61
N ALA A 314 -4.75 5.67 8.68
CA ALA A 314 -5.20 6.39 7.50
C ALA A 314 -6.10 7.60 7.82
N LYS A 315 -6.80 7.56 8.97
CA LYS A 315 -7.69 8.65 9.42
C LYS A 315 -6.96 9.82 10.08
N ASN A 316 -5.71 9.64 10.53
CA ASN A 316 -4.92 10.66 11.24
C ASN A 316 -4.17 11.63 10.31
N GLY A 317 -4.62 11.82 9.07
CA GLY A 317 -4.18 12.91 8.19
C GLY A 317 -2.81 12.76 7.50
N PHE A 318 -1.92 11.89 7.99
CA PHE A 318 -0.60 11.65 7.36
C PHE A 318 -0.58 10.49 6.36
N GLY A 319 -1.62 9.65 6.34
CA GLY A 319 -1.64 8.39 5.60
C GLY A 319 -0.60 7.38 6.09
N GLY A 320 -0.73 6.10 5.71
CA GLY A 320 0.21 5.06 6.12
C GLY A 320 1.66 5.34 5.70
N PHE A 321 1.86 5.96 4.53
CA PHE A 321 3.18 6.31 4.01
C PHE A 321 3.86 7.48 4.77
N GLY A 322 3.08 8.44 5.28
CA GLY A 322 3.62 9.52 6.13
C GLY A 322 4.07 9.01 7.49
N ALA A 323 3.33 8.07 8.09
CA ALA A 323 3.73 7.39 9.32
C ALA A 323 5.02 6.57 9.14
N ILE A 324 5.19 5.92 7.97
CA ILE A 324 6.44 5.25 7.59
C ILE A 324 7.59 6.25 7.54
N LEU A 325 7.45 7.38 6.85
CA LEU A 325 8.54 8.37 6.76
C LEU A 325 8.90 8.99 8.13
N LEU A 326 7.92 9.19 9.01
CA LEU A 326 8.12 9.66 10.38
C LEU A 326 8.79 8.59 11.27
N SER A 327 8.54 7.31 11.01
CA SER A 327 9.26 6.22 11.70
C SER A 327 10.71 6.16 11.26
N VAL A 328 11.00 6.40 9.97
CA VAL A 328 12.37 6.46 9.46
C VAL A 328 13.20 7.52 10.19
N THR A 329 12.64 8.70 10.49
CA THR A 329 13.41 9.74 11.19
C THR A 329 13.83 9.32 12.60
N ASN A 330 12.98 8.55 13.29
CA ASN A 330 13.20 8.11 14.66
C ASN A 330 13.84 6.72 14.77
N SER A 331 13.97 6.00 13.66
CA SER A 331 14.56 4.65 13.60
C SER A 331 16.07 4.64 13.74
N SER A 332 16.61 3.45 14.02
CA SER A 332 18.04 3.22 14.18
C SER A 332 18.84 3.57 12.91
N ARG A 333 20.15 3.85 13.05
CA ARG A 333 21.04 4.10 11.88
C ARG A 333 21.03 2.91 10.90
N ARG A 334 20.86 1.69 11.40
CA ARG A 334 20.77 0.46 10.60
C ARG A 334 19.50 0.45 9.75
N THR A 335 18.35 0.82 10.32
CA THR A 335 17.06 0.91 9.62
C THR A 335 17.08 1.95 8.50
N LYS A 336 17.67 3.12 8.79
CA LYS A 336 17.87 4.19 7.79
C LYS A 336 18.75 3.72 6.62
N PHE A 337 19.76 2.90 6.90
CA PHE A 337 20.63 2.31 5.87
C PHE A 337 19.91 1.26 5.03
N ILE A 338 19.15 0.35 5.66
CA ILE A 338 18.36 -0.70 4.96
C ILE A 338 17.32 -0.09 4.03
N LEU A 339 16.59 0.93 4.50
CA LEU A 339 15.64 1.67 3.66
C LEU A 339 16.35 2.46 2.56
N GLY A 340 17.51 3.05 2.86
CA GLY A 340 18.38 3.65 1.86
C GLY A 340 18.78 2.66 0.75
N ASN A 341 19.05 1.40 1.10
CA ASN A 341 19.34 0.33 0.16
C ASN A 341 18.11 -0.10 -0.65
N LEU A 342 16.92 -0.18 -0.03
CA LEU A 342 15.65 -0.37 -0.74
C LEU A 342 15.43 0.72 -1.79
N PHE A 343 15.55 1.99 -1.39
CA PHE A 343 15.43 3.14 -2.30
C PHE A 343 16.51 3.14 -3.39
N SER A 344 17.74 2.78 -3.05
CA SER A 344 18.86 2.67 -3.99
C SER A 344 18.65 1.55 -5.02
N SER A 345 18.13 0.39 -4.61
CA SER A 345 17.78 -0.71 -5.50
C SER A 345 16.63 -0.33 -6.44
N ILE A 346 15.58 0.30 -5.92
CA ILE A 346 14.49 0.88 -6.73
C ILE A 346 15.05 1.89 -7.74
N TRP A 347 16.00 2.74 -7.32
CA TRP A 347 16.65 3.74 -8.15
C TRP A 347 17.52 3.15 -9.27
N GLN A 348 18.31 2.12 -8.98
CA GLN A 348 19.16 1.47 -9.99
C GLN A 348 18.34 0.78 -11.09
N LEU A 349 17.20 0.18 -10.74
CA LEU A 349 16.30 -0.46 -11.69
C LEU A 349 15.57 0.55 -12.58
N ILE A 350 15.14 1.68 -12.00
CA ILE A 350 14.61 2.83 -12.73
C ILE A 350 15.62 3.33 -13.79
N LYS A 351 16.89 3.40 -13.42
CA LYS A 351 17.99 3.83 -14.30
C LYS A 351 18.22 2.84 -15.46
N ASN A 352 18.01 1.55 -15.22
CA ASN A 352 18.35 0.49 -16.17
C ASN A 352 17.25 0.16 -17.21
N GLN A 353 15.99 0.59 -17.03
CA GLN A 353 14.88 0.27 -17.96
C GLN A 353 14.53 1.35 -19.01
N GLN A 354 15.44 2.27 -19.35
CA GLN A 354 15.19 3.40 -20.29
C GLN A 354 13.99 4.31 -19.92
N ILE A 355 13.36 4.14 -18.75
CA ILE A 355 12.37 5.05 -18.16
C ILE A 355 13.03 6.39 -17.78
N GLY A 356 14.38 6.43 -17.70
CA GLY A 356 15.16 7.61 -17.39
C GLY A 356 14.81 8.84 -18.21
N ALA A 357 14.44 8.70 -19.49
CA ALA A 357 14.04 9.85 -20.31
C ALA A 357 12.71 10.48 -19.86
N ALA A 358 11.74 9.68 -19.42
CA ALA A 358 10.47 10.15 -18.88
C ALA A 358 10.60 10.69 -17.45
N LEU A 359 11.51 10.10 -16.65
CA LEU A 359 11.79 10.47 -15.27
C LEU A 359 12.73 11.67 -15.11
N PHE A 360 13.46 12.08 -16.15
CA PHE A 360 14.27 13.30 -16.19
C PHE A 360 13.81 14.26 -17.29
N SER A 361 12.49 14.43 -17.43
CA SER A 361 11.91 15.54 -18.19
C SER A 361 12.01 16.84 -17.38
N ARG A 362 11.85 18.00 -18.05
CA ARG A 362 11.76 19.30 -17.35
C ARG A 362 10.65 19.31 -16.29
N ASP A 363 9.59 18.53 -16.48
CA ASP A 363 8.43 18.48 -15.61
C ASP A 363 8.64 17.55 -14.39
N THR A 364 9.37 16.45 -14.55
CA THR A 364 9.73 15.54 -13.43
C THR A 364 10.89 16.04 -12.58
N MET A 365 11.78 16.88 -13.10
CA MET A 365 12.86 17.50 -12.30
C MET A 365 12.34 18.25 -11.08
N ALA A 366 11.18 18.90 -11.20
CA ALA A 366 10.54 19.55 -10.07
C ALA A 366 10.07 18.54 -9.02
N GLY A 367 9.57 17.36 -9.43
CA GLY A 367 9.21 16.28 -8.51
C GLY A 367 10.41 15.72 -7.76
N TRP A 368 11.52 15.46 -8.46
CA TRP A 368 12.77 15.00 -7.85
C TRP A 368 13.37 16.00 -6.87
N LEU A 369 13.32 17.29 -7.21
CA LEU A 369 13.82 18.35 -6.34
C LEU A 369 13.01 18.45 -5.04
N LEU A 370 11.69 18.24 -5.11
CA LEU A 370 10.83 18.19 -3.92
C LEU A 370 11.12 16.97 -3.04
N VAL A 371 11.30 15.79 -3.64
CA VAL A 371 11.69 14.58 -2.90
C VAL A 371 13.05 14.77 -2.21
N LEU A 372 14.04 15.30 -2.93
CA LEU A 372 15.38 15.53 -2.39
C LEU A 372 15.38 16.55 -1.25
N LEU A 373 14.64 17.66 -1.41
CA LEU A 373 14.46 18.64 -0.34
C LEU A 373 13.77 18.01 0.88
N GLY A 374 12.75 17.17 0.67
CA GLY A 374 12.07 16.49 1.76
C GLY A 374 12.97 15.50 2.49
N ILE A 375 13.83 14.74 1.79
CA ILE A 375 14.83 13.86 2.41
C ILE A 375 15.85 14.66 3.24
N ILE A 376 16.31 15.81 2.74
CA ILE A 376 17.23 16.69 3.48
C ILE A 376 16.54 17.23 4.74
N SER A 377 15.25 17.60 4.65
CA SER A 377 14.46 18.03 5.81
C SER A 377 14.28 16.92 6.85
N LEU A 378 14.18 15.66 6.45
CA LEU A 378 14.10 14.51 7.37
C LEU A 378 15.45 14.15 8.01
N THR A 379 16.53 14.19 7.24
CA THR A 379 17.85 13.67 7.65
C THR A 379 18.70 14.72 8.34
N ALA A 380 18.50 15.98 7.98
CA ALA A 380 19.31 17.11 8.42
C ALA A 380 18.44 18.38 8.61
N PRO A 381 17.37 18.35 9.43
CA PRO A 381 16.42 19.47 9.57
C PRO A 381 17.11 20.79 9.96
N ASN A 382 18.11 20.73 10.83
CA ASN A 382 18.89 21.90 11.26
C ASN A 382 19.75 22.51 10.14
N TYR A 383 20.07 21.75 9.09
CA TYR A 383 20.86 22.21 7.95
C TYR A 383 19.97 22.62 6.76
N ALA A 384 18.81 21.99 6.59
CA ALA A 384 17.85 22.30 5.54
C ALA A 384 17.45 23.78 5.56
N PHE A 385 17.15 24.31 6.75
CA PHE A 385 16.74 25.70 6.92
C PHE A 385 17.89 26.69 6.72
N LYS A 386 19.08 26.35 7.24
CA LYS A 386 20.29 27.18 7.09
C LYS A 386 20.71 27.30 5.63
N ALA A 387 20.53 26.24 4.83
CA ALA A 387 20.84 26.25 3.41
C ALA A 387 20.06 27.35 2.65
N PHE A 388 18.78 27.58 2.98
CA PHE A 388 18.01 28.67 2.38
C PHE A 388 18.57 30.06 2.74
N GLY A 389 18.95 30.26 4.01
CA GLY A 389 19.59 31.50 4.44
C GLY A 389 20.92 31.74 3.72
N VAL A 390 21.75 30.71 3.57
CA VAL A 390 23.01 30.79 2.84
C VAL A 390 22.77 31.12 1.37
N LEU A 391 21.81 30.47 0.71
CA LEU A 391 21.46 30.75 -0.69
C LEU A 391 20.99 32.18 -0.89
N ALA A 392 20.16 32.70 0.02
CA ALA A 392 19.68 34.09 -0.03
C ALA A 392 20.84 35.09 0.15
N ALA A 393 21.73 34.85 1.11
CA ALA A 393 22.89 35.71 1.35
C ALA A 393 23.90 35.68 0.18
N VAL A 394 24.19 34.50 -0.37
CA VAL A 394 25.03 34.35 -1.58
C VAL A 394 24.38 35.03 -2.78
N GLY A 395 23.06 34.88 -2.95
CA GLY A 395 22.32 35.60 -4.00
C GLY A 395 22.42 37.12 -3.86
N GLY A 396 22.31 37.64 -2.64
CA GLY A 396 22.51 39.06 -2.33
C GLY A 396 23.92 39.54 -2.66
N ILE A 397 24.94 38.73 -2.38
CA ILE A 397 26.35 39.00 -2.76
C ILE A 397 26.49 39.08 -4.28
N ILE A 398 26.03 38.06 -5.01
CA ILE A 398 26.14 38.01 -6.47
C ILE A 398 25.39 39.17 -7.12
N PHE A 399 24.16 39.44 -6.66
CA PHE A 399 23.34 40.56 -7.12
C PHE A 399 24.06 41.89 -6.92
N SER A 400 24.61 42.12 -5.73
CA SER A 400 25.31 43.34 -5.38
C SER A 400 26.57 43.52 -6.24
N VAL A 401 27.38 42.48 -6.42
CA VAL A 401 28.59 42.52 -7.27
C VAL A 401 28.21 42.85 -8.71
N ASN A 402 27.20 42.18 -9.27
CA ASN A 402 26.77 42.44 -10.64
C ASN A 402 26.28 43.88 -10.84
N HIS A 403 25.53 44.42 -9.88
CA HIS A 403 25.04 45.80 -9.96
C HIS A 403 26.13 46.84 -9.70
N ILE A 404 27.10 46.57 -8.83
CA ILE A 404 28.29 47.41 -8.65
C ILE A 404 29.05 47.51 -9.98
N LEU A 405 29.29 46.38 -10.65
CA LEU A 405 29.95 46.36 -11.95
C LEU A 405 29.13 47.08 -13.01
N THR A 406 27.82 46.84 -13.08
CA THR A 406 26.94 47.49 -14.07
C THR A 406 26.89 49.01 -13.88
N VAL A 407 26.81 49.49 -12.64
CA VAL A 407 26.80 50.92 -12.31
C VAL A 407 28.18 51.54 -12.53
N SER A 408 29.27 50.80 -12.33
CA SER A 408 30.63 51.34 -12.51
C SER A 408 30.96 51.64 -13.98
N VAL A 409 30.35 50.94 -14.94
CA VAL A 409 30.48 51.22 -16.38
C VAL A 409 29.32 52.01 -17.00
N SER A 410 28.26 52.33 -16.24
CA SER A 410 27.13 53.08 -16.78
C SER A 410 27.41 54.59 -16.89
N ALA A 411 26.65 55.24 -17.78
CA ALA A 411 26.71 56.67 -18.06
C ALA A 411 25.96 57.55 -17.04
N PHE A 412 25.76 57.08 -15.80
CA PHE A 412 25.10 57.87 -14.76
C PHE A 412 25.90 59.12 -14.39
N LYS A 413 25.17 60.17 -13.97
CA LYS A 413 25.81 61.36 -13.39
C LYS A 413 26.62 60.97 -12.14
N PRO A 414 27.75 61.62 -11.84
CA PRO A 414 28.65 61.23 -10.74
C PRO A 414 27.96 61.08 -9.38
N GLN A 415 27.00 61.97 -9.05
CA GLN A 415 26.25 61.91 -7.80
C GLN A 415 25.33 60.67 -7.72
N GLN A 416 24.65 60.33 -8.82
CA GLN A 416 23.79 59.15 -8.89
C GLN A 416 24.61 57.86 -8.83
N LYS A 417 25.74 57.83 -9.56
CA LYS A 417 26.67 56.70 -9.57
C LYS A 417 27.21 56.42 -8.18
N ARG A 418 27.60 57.47 -7.43
CA ARG A 418 28.07 57.35 -6.05
C ARG A 418 26.98 56.83 -5.11
N PHE A 419 25.75 57.35 -5.24
CA PHE A 419 24.61 56.87 -4.45
C PHE A 419 24.39 55.36 -4.65
N PHE A 420 24.22 54.91 -5.90
CA PHE A 420 23.97 53.50 -6.20
C PHE A 420 25.13 52.59 -5.78
N LEU A 421 26.39 53.00 -6.02
CA LEU A 421 27.55 52.21 -5.60
C LEU A 421 27.59 52.02 -4.08
N ILE A 422 27.33 53.08 -3.31
CA ILE A 422 27.28 53.00 -1.84
C ILE A 422 26.14 52.05 -1.41
N THR A 423 24.95 52.17 -2.00
CA THR A 423 23.81 51.30 -1.70
C THR A 423 24.16 49.82 -1.93
N TYR A 424 24.76 49.48 -3.07
CA TYR A 424 25.11 48.09 -3.36
C TYR A 424 26.30 47.57 -2.54
N LEU A 425 27.26 48.44 -2.17
CA LEU A 425 28.34 48.07 -1.25
C LEU A 425 27.82 47.79 0.16
N VAL A 426 26.85 48.57 0.65
CA VAL A 426 26.16 48.31 1.92
C VAL A 426 25.40 46.98 1.83
N LEU A 427 24.66 46.74 0.75
CA LEU A 427 23.95 45.47 0.54
C LEU A 427 24.90 44.26 0.51
N PHE A 428 26.06 44.42 -0.13
CA PHE A 428 27.12 43.41 -0.15
C PHE A 428 27.67 43.13 1.26
N ALA A 429 28.02 44.18 2.02
CA ALA A 429 28.53 44.05 3.38
C ALA A 429 27.51 43.41 4.34
N VAL A 430 26.23 43.80 4.24
CA VAL A 430 25.13 43.18 4.99
C VAL A 430 24.98 41.70 4.62
N SER A 431 25.05 41.37 3.33
CA SER A 431 24.95 39.97 2.87
C SER A 431 26.08 39.09 3.40
N ILE A 432 27.31 39.63 3.51
CA ILE A 432 28.45 38.94 4.15
C ILE A 432 28.24 38.81 5.66
N ALA A 433 27.80 39.86 6.34
CA ALA A 433 27.53 39.83 7.77
C ALA A 433 26.43 38.82 8.14
N LEU A 434 25.44 38.63 7.27
CA LEU A 434 24.39 37.63 7.46
C LEU A 434 24.92 36.19 7.41
N LEU A 435 26.01 35.92 6.66
CA LEU A 435 26.66 34.60 6.62
C LEU A 435 27.43 34.25 7.90
N SER A 436 27.81 35.24 8.71
CA SER A 436 28.71 35.01 9.86
C SER A 436 27.98 34.54 11.13
N SER A 437 26.64 34.60 11.16
CA SER A 437 25.85 34.19 12.33
C SER A 437 24.77 33.19 11.98
N ASN A 438 24.77 32.07 12.71
CA ASN A 438 23.74 31.03 12.60
C ASN A 438 22.32 31.57 12.86
N GLN A 439 22.15 32.51 13.80
CA GLN A 439 20.85 33.10 14.11
C GLN A 439 20.36 33.99 12.96
N LEU A 440 21.27 34.75 12.35
CA LEU A 440 20.94 35.62 11.23
C LEU A 440 20.63 34.83 9.95
N LEU A 441 21.28 33.69 9.73
CA LEU A 441 20.95 32.77 8.64
C LEU A 441 19.54 32.19 8.77
N VAL A 442 19.17 31.78 9.99
CA VAL A 442 17.83 31.30 10.29
C VAL A 442 16.82 32.44 10.14
N PHE A 443 17.11 33.64 10.64
CA PHE A 443 16.26 34.81 10.41
C PHE A 443 16.03 35.05 8.90
N LEU A 444 17.10 35.12 8.11
CA LEU A 444 17.02 35.38 6.67
C LEU A 444 16.25 34.28 5.92
N ALA A 445 16.43 33.02 6.32
CA ALA A 445 15.72 31.89 5.74
C ALA A 445 14.19 32.00 5.93
N HIS A 446 13.69 32.45 7.08
CA HIS A 446 12.25 32.66 7.30
C HIS A 446 11.67 33.68 6.32
N TYR A 447 12.23 34.90 6.30
CA TYR A 447 11.68 35.96 5.46
C TYR A 447 11.83 35.67 3.97
N PHE A 448 12.93 35.05 3.56
CA PHE A 448 13.14 34.69 2.17
C PHE A 448 12.23 33.53 1.72
N LEU A 449 12.09 32.48 2.54
CA LEU A 449 11.17 31.37 2.27
C LEU A 449 9.72 31.84 2.24
N GLY A 450 9.32 32.68 3.20
CA GLY A 450 7.99 33.27 3.25
C GLY A 450 7.68 34.12 2.03
N ALA A 451 8.59 35.03 1.65
CA ALA A 451 8.45 35.85 0.46
C ALA A 451 8.39 35.00 -0.83
N PHE A 452 9.21 33.95 -0.92
CA PHE A 452 9.18 33.01 -2.03
C PHE A 452 7.82 32.31 -2.12
N LEU A 453 7.27 31.81 -1.01
CA LEU A 453 5.98 31.12 -0.97
C LEU A 453 4.83 32.05 -1.37
N LEU A 454 4.87 33.32 -0.95
CA LEU A 454 3.91 34.34 -1.36
C LEU A 454 4.01 34.63 -2.87
N PHE A 455 5.21 34.77 -3.41
CA PHE A 455 5.42 34.99 -4.85
C PHE A 455 5.01 33.75 -5.67
N TYR A 456 5.28 32.55 -5.16
CA TYR A 456 4.86 31.30 -5.76
C TYR A 456 3.33 31.17 -5.78
N ALA A 457 2.66 31.47 -4.66
CA ALA A 457 1.21 31.51 -4.55
C ALA A 457 0.60 32.49 -5.57
N TYR A 458 1.16 33.70 -5.66
CA TYR A 458 0.76 34.69 -6.66
C TYR A 458 0.90 34.15 -8.08
N GLY A 459 2.04 33.57 -8.44
CA GLY A 459 2.28 33.00 -9.76
C GLY A 459 1.32 31.85 -10.11
N ARG A 460 0.93 31.02 -9.13
CA ARG A 460 -0.05 29.93 -9.30
C ARG A 460 -1.45 30.47 -9.50
N SER A 461 -1.91 31.39 -8.66
CA SER A 461 -3.19 32.09 -8.81
C SER A 461 -3.28 32.79 -10.17
N HIS A 462 -2.21 33.46 -10.59
CA HIS A 462 -2.15 34.17 -11.86
C HIS A 462 -2.29 33.24 -13.08
N LYS A 463 -1.75 32.01 -13.03
CA LYS A 463 -1.92 31.00 -14.09
C LYS A 463 -3.38 30.53 -14.24
N ILE A 464 -4.12 30.45 -13.13
CA ILE A 464 -5.55 30.09 -13.12
C ILE A 464 -6.37 31.25 -13.71
N ILE A 465 -6.12 32.47 -13.24
CA ILE A 465 -6.83 33.69 -13.67
C ILE A 465 -6.67 33.92 -15.17
N LEU A 466 -5.46 33.73 -15.72
CA LEU A 466 -5.19 33.87 -17.16
C LEU A 466 -5.66 32.69 -18.02
N ARG A 467 -6.40 31.72 -17.45
CA ARG A 467 -6.86 30.49 -18.14
C ARG A 467 -5.75 29.72 -18.88
N ARG A 468 -4.50 29.84 -18.41
CA ARG A 468 -3.34 29.12 -18.99
C ARG A 468 -3.27 27.65 -18.54
N GLN A 469 -4.26 27.19 -17.79
CA GLN A 469 -4.46 25.78 -17.45
C GLN A 469 -5.81 25.28 -17.93
N THR A 470 -5.78 24.12 -18.58
CA THR A 470 -6.96 23.41 -19.08
C THR A 470 -7.19 22.13 -18.29
N GLY A 471 -8.43 21.92 -17.84
CA GLY A 471 -8.86 20.73 -17.09
C GLY A 471 -9.23 21.06 -15.63
N VAL A 472 -10.44 20.67 -15.23
CA VAL A 472 -11.04 20.99 -13.91
C VAL A 472 -10.15 20.47 -12.77
N PHE A 473 -9.65 19.24 -12.88
CA PHE A 473 -8.80 18.64 -11.85
C PHE A 473 -7.47 19.38 -11.65
N ARG A 474 -6.80 19.80 -12.74
CA ARG A 474 -5.54 20.57 -12.66
C ARG A 474 -5.77 21.96 -12.07
N MET A 475 -6.91 22.57 -12.37
CA MET A 475 -7.30 23.87 -11.82
C MET A 475 -7.54 23.78 -10.30
N ILE A 476 -8.20 22.71 -9.83
CA ILE A 476 -8.42 22.46 -8.40
C ILE A 476 -7.08 22.27 -7.67
N ILE A 477 -6.18 21.42 -8.20
CA ILE A 477 -4.85 21.19 -7.59
C ILE A 477 -4.05 22.50 -7.54
N THR A 478 -4.00 23.24 -8.63
CA THR A 478 -3.23 24.50 -8.69
C THR A 478 -3.82 25.55 -7.76
N GLY A 479 -5.14 25.56 -7.59
CA GLY A 479 -5.83 26.42 -6.62
C GLY A 479 -5.46 26.07 -5.19
N ALA A 480 -5.48 24.78 -4.85
CA ALA A 480 -5.05 24.29 -3.55
C ALA A 480 -3.59 24.64 -3.26
N GLU A 481 -2.68 24.42 -4.23
CA GLU A 481 -1.27 24.80 -4.12
C GLU A 481 -1.09 26.30 -3.81
N ALA A 482 -1.86 27.17 -4.48
CA ALA A 482 -1.78 28.61 -4.28
C ALA A 482 -2.25 29.02 -2.88
N VAL A 483 -3.38 28.48 -2.42
CA VAL A 483 -3.94 28.78 -1.08
C VAL A 483 -3.00 28.28 0.02
N ILE A 484 -2.52 27.05 -0.08
CA ILE A 484 -1.60 26.45 0.91
C ILE A 484 -0.29 27.24 0.95
N SER A 485 0.30 27.57 -0.21
CA SER A 485 1.55 28.34 -0.26
C SER A 485 1.38 29.74 0.30
N PHE A 486 0.24 30.39 0.09
CA PHE A 486 -0.06 31.69 0.65
C PHE A 486 -0.17 31.65 2.18
N ALA A 487 -0.94 30.69 2.71
CA ALA A 487 -1.11 30.50 4.14
C ALA A 487 0.23 30.19 4.83
N LEU A 488 1.01 29.25 4.27
CA LEU A 488 2.34 28.92 4.78
C LEU A 488 3.30 30.11 4.70
N GLY A 489 3.29 30.87 3.60
CA GLY A 489 4.13 32.06 3.44
C GLY A 489 3.88 33.11 4.52
N ILE A 490 2.60 33.34 4.87
CA ILE A 490 2.21 34.23 5.97
C ILE A 490 2.69 33.67 7.32
N ILE A 491 2.43 32.39 7.59
CA ILE A 491 2.80 31.75 8.87
C ILE A 491 4.32 31.81 9.10
N VAL A 492 5.12 31.50 8.07
CA VAL A 492 6.59 31.55 8.13
C VAL A 492 7.11 32.95 8.50
N ILE A 493 6.46 34.00 8.00
CA ILE A 493 6.88 35.39 8.25
C ILE A 493 6.42 35.87 9.63
N ILE A 494 5.16 35.60 9.98
CA ILE A 494 4.53 36.13 11.19
C ILE A 494 4.97 35.38 12.44
N ASN A 495 5.16 34.06 12.34
CA ASN A 495 5.50 33.24 13.49
C ASN A 495 6.66 32.27 13.18
N PRO A 496 7.91 32.76 13.22
CA PRO A 496 9.10 31.95 12.98
C PRO A 496 9.24 30.77 13.95
N GLU A 497 8.67 30.85 15.16
CA GLU A 497 8.76 29.78 16.15
C GLU A 497 7.93 28.53 15.81
N TYR A 498 6.95 28.65 14.90
CA TYR A 498 6.22 27.50 14.36
C TYR A 498 7.09 26.63 13.45
N PHE A 499 8.24 27.10 12.97
CA PHE A 499 9.18 26.30 12.17
C PHE A 499 10.25 25.67 13.06
N ASN A 500 9.81 24.89 14.04
CA ASN A 500 10.69 24.10 14.88
C ASN A 500 11.13 22.81 14.16
N HIS A 501 12.01 22.04 14.79
CA HIS A 501 12.53 20.77 14.26
C HIS A 501 11.42 19.81 13.78
N GLN A 502 10.29 19.77 14.49
CA GLN A 502 9.17 18.87 14.19
C GLN A 502 8.41 19.34 12.95
N SER A 503 8.16 20.64 12.81
CA SER A 503 7.49 21.20 11.63
C SER A 503 8.34 21.08 10.35
N ILE A 504 9.68 21.11 10.47
CA ILE A 504 10.59 20.85 9.33
C ILE A 504 10.49 19.38 8.88
N ILE A 505 10.39 18.44 9.83
CA ILE A 505 10.16 17.04 9.53
C ILE A 505 8.81 16.85 8.83
N GLU A 506 7.73 17.43 9.34
CA GLU A 506 6.38 17.36 8.75
C GLU A 506 6.36 17.91 7.32
N ILE A 507 6.99 19.06 7.09
CA ILE A 507 7.15 19.63 5.74
C ILE A 507 8.01 18.72 4.87
N GLY A 508 9.05 18.11 5.41
CA GLY A 508 9.87 17.12 4.72
C GLY A 508 9.06 15.93 4.21
N ILE A 509 8.19 15.38 5.06
CA ILE A 509 7.26 14.29 4.70
C ILE A 509 6.31 14.74 3.59
N LEU A 510 5.69 15.91 3.73
CA LEU A 510 4.78 16.45 2.73
C LEU A 510 5.46 16.69 1.38
N LEU A 511 6.70 17.17 1.38
CA LEU A 511 7.50 17.38 0.16
C LEU A 511 7.85 16.06 -0.53
N ILE A 512 8.17 15.01 0.23
CA ILE A 512 8.40 13.66 -0.34
C ILE A 512 7.11 13.12 -0.94
N ILE A 513 6.00 13.19 -0.20
CA ILE A 513 4.69 12.70 -0.67
C ILE A 513 4.28 13.43 -1.95
N TYR A 514 4.28 14.77 -1.93
CA TYR A 514 3.88 15.58 -3.08
C TYR A 514 4.84 15.41 -4.27
N GLY A 515 6.16 15.38 -4.01
CA GLY A 515 7.17 15.11 -5.03
C GLY A 515 7.00 13.75 -5.70
N ALA A 516 6.74 12.70 -4.90
CA ALA A 516 6.45 11.36 -5.40
C ALA A 516 5.16 11.32 -6.23
N PHE A 517 4.07 11.92 -5.74
CA PHE A 517 2.82 12.00 -6.51
C PHE A 517 3.00 12.73 -7.85
N LYS A 518 3.82 13.79 -7.87
CA LYS A 518 4.12 14.53 -9.10
C LYS A 518 4.93 13.69 -10.09
N LEU A 519 5.93 12.94 -9.62
CA LEU A 519 6.70 12.01 -10.46
C LEU A 519 5.80 10.91 -11.04
N VAL A 520 4.93 10.36 -10.21
CA VAL A 520 3.96 9.31 -10.59
C VAL A 520 2.92 9.85 -11.58
N ALA A 521 2.36 11.04 -11.34
CA ALA A 521 1.40 11.66 -12.24
C ALA A 521 1.99 11.94 -13.63
N GLU A 522 3.27 12.33 -13.69
CA GLU A 522 3.94 12.62 -14.95
C GLU A 522 4.29 11.35 -15.74
N LEU A 523 4.65 10.26 -15.03
CA LEU A 523 4.74 8.92 -15.59
C LEU A 523 3.41 8.46 -16.20
N PHE A 524 2.28 8.82 -15.59
CA PHE A 524 0.95 8.53 -16.13
C PHE A 524 0.54 9.42 -17.31
N ASN A 525 1.03 10.66 -17.40
CA ASN A 525 0.77 11.57 -18.53
C ASN A 525 1.50 11.16 -19.83
N HIS A 526 2.60 10.40 -19.73
CA HIS A 526 3.36 9.89 -20.89
C HIS A 526 2.79 8.58 -21.48
N ARG A 527 1.55 8.22 -21.16
CA ARG A 527 0.87 7.10 -21.84
C ARG A 527 0.66 7.44 -23.32
N PRO A 528 1.08 6.59 -24.27
CA PRO A 528 0.56 6.70 -25.63
C PRO A 528 -0.96 6.54 -25.58
N GLN A 529 -1.71 7.47 -26.18
CA GLN A 529 -3.16 7.32 -26.30
C GLN A 529 -3.47 6.01 -27.04
N MET A 530 -4.40 5.21 -26.50
CA MET A 530 -4.83 3.99 -27.18
C MET A 530 -5.29 4.32 -28.60
N PRO A 531 -4.81 3.60 -29.63
CA PRO A 531 -5.28 3.79 -30.99
C PRO A 531 -6.79 3.63 -31.04
N LYS A 532 -7.49 4.53 -31.76
CA LYS A 532 -8.96 4.53 -31.90
C LYS A 532 -9.55 3.20 -32.41
N LYS A 533 -8.74 2.30 -32.96
CA LYS A 533 -9.13 0.95 -33.39
C LYS A 533 -9.33 -0.05 -32.24
N HIS A 534 -8.98 0.32 -31.02
CA HIS A 534 -9.15 -0.51 -29.82
C HIS A 534 -10.00 0.18 -28.75
N ARG A 535 -10.88 1.10 -29.15
CA ARG A 535 -11.93 1.62 -28.30
C ARG A 535 -13.21 0.83 -28.47
#